data_AF-A0A520UWJ2-F1
#
_entry.id   AF-A0A520UWJ2-F1
#
_cell.length_a   1.000
_cell.length_b   1.000
_cell.length_c   1.000
_cell.angle_alpha   90.00
_cell.angle_beta   90.00
_cell.angle_gamma   90.00
#
_symmetry.space_group_name_H-M   'P 1'
#
loop_
_entity.id
_entity.type
_entity.pdbx_description
1 polymer ?
#
loop_
_entity_poly.entity_id
_entity_poly.type
_entity_poly.pdbx_seq_one_letter_code
_entity_poly.pdbx_strand_id
1 'polypeptide(L)'
;MAEQERPWRPAAMAEFESDSDAPPGFNAVSLAGIGMTVRMLEPNDLSEPADWTSLVAHLEPWGDVPNPDSIASISTAVTDRGLIAELSAESEWSAEFLPWGSDGRFRARAKAAPEGSRVPFGGYSWDGTDLIIIRPKEPLMTDAAQEVARALEADDMAAAEDELRMAGTVLGLYHVRAKVARTTPPDPSRWNARTQWLEETLRATFIWRARYSKNQPCTLSLGDVRLSDISGDSLRIGRPRLADALRTPTCEFPAMRDLASLVHDLSKIHHTSSTSLELTPLRLALIDGWRSTAPEDWISDEAFYSHRGGMAIWEYEQCLLDVLEATSHQSGAPEPAVTTLAYVKAYQKRMFGNRTFGSLSMMAAFFGIFSLVNTFPPTLVEIPLPIAFIVASLLLMRTYKRLSPPPERPFTDLGR
;
A
#
# COMPACT_ATOMS: atom_id res chain seq x y z
N MET A 1 25.85 15.98 8.94
CA MET A 1 25.54 15.05 7.84
C MET A 1 25.79 15.81 6.55
N ALA A 2 26.59 15.28 5.63
CA ALA A 2 26.70 15.88 4.30
C ALA A 2 25.34 15.77 3.61
N GLU A 3 24.88 16.88 3.01
CA GLU A 3 23.66 16.92 2.23
C GLU A 3 23.85 15.98 1.02
N GLN A 4 23.05 14.92 0.93
CA GLN A 4 23.18 13.93 -0.13
C GLN A 4 22.59 14.54 -1.41
N GLU A 5 23.42 14.76 -2.43
CA GLU A 5 23.00 15.35 -3.71
C GLU A 5 21.86 14.56 -4.40
N ARG A 6 21.76 13.25 -4.11
CA ARG A 6 20.73 12.34 -4.64
C ARG A 6 20.08 11.54 -3.49
N PRO A 7 19.11 12.12 -2.76
CA PRO A 7 18.50 11.50 -1.58
C PRO A 7 17.65 10.27 -1.92
N TRP A 8 17.23 10.10 -3.17
CA TRP A 8 16.54 8.90 -3.65
C TRP A 8 17.46 7.68 -3.79
N ARG A 9 18.79 7.87 -3.81
CA ARG A 9 19.74 6.75 -3.84
C ARG A 9 19.81 6.10 -2.44
N PRO A 10 19.64 4.77 -2.33
CA PRO A 10 19.80 4.06 -1.06
C PRO A 10 21.26 4.16 -0.58
N ALA A 11 21.48 5.00 0.44
CA ALA A 11 22.80 5.39 0.90
C ALA A 11 23.64 4.25 1.49
N ALA A 12 23.01 3.14 1.88
CA ALA A 12 23.67 1.97 2.45
C ALA A 12 24.10 0.93 1.41
N MET A 13 23.78 1.16 0.14
CA MET A 13 24.05 0.21 -0.95
C MET A 13 25.26 0.68 -1.76
N ALA A 14 26.08 -0.29 -2.18
CA ALA A 14 27.26 -0.03 -2.98
C ALA A 14 26.95 -0.19 -4.47
N GLU A 15 27.45 0.74 -5.27
CA GLU A 15 27.41 0.63 -6.72
C GLU A 15 28.30 -0.52 -7.19
N PHE A 16 27.81 -1.30 -8.16
CA PHE A 16 28.55 -2.38 -8.78
C PHE A 16 28.38 -2.33 -10.29
N GLU A 17 29.42 -2.76 -11.02
CA GLU A 17 29.37 -2.83 -12.48
C GLU A 17 28.30 -3.82 -12.92
N SER A 18 27.41 -3.37 -13.80
CA SER A 18 26.42 -4.20 -14.46
C SER A 18 26.34 -3.85 -15.93
N ASP A 19 25.98 -4.82 -16.76
CA ASP A 19 25.74 -4.63 -18.19
C ASP A 19 24.39 -3.93 -18.46
N SER A 20 23.94 -3.08 -17.54
CA SER A 20 22.67 -2.37 -17.68
C SER A 20 22.79 -1.28 -18.73
N ASP A 21 22.00 -1.41 -19.78
CA ASP A 21 21.87 -0.37 -20.78
C ASP A 21 21.08 0.85 -20.24
N ALA A 22 21.29 2.02 -20.84
CA ALA A 22 20.57 3.26 -20.54
C ALA A 22 20.36 4.09 -21.82
N PRO A 23 19.23 4.79 -21.94
CA PRO A 23 19.02 5.69 -23.06
C PRO A 23 19.99 6.88 -23.00
N PRO A 24 20.35 7.49 -24.14
CA PRO A 24 21.10 8.74 -24.16
C PRO A 24 20.48 9.79 -23.24
N GLY A 25 21.32 10.47 -22.44
CA GLY A 25 20.85 11.42 -21.43
C GLY A 25 20.59 10.80 -20.05
N PHE A 26 20.76 9.47 -19.89
CA PHE A 26 20.64 8.78 -18.60
C PHE A 26 21.88 7.96 -18.28
N ASN A 27 22.15 7.80 -16.98
CA ASN A 27 23.13 6.86 -16.46
C ASN A 27 22.42 5.64 -15.86
N ALA A 28 22.87 4.45 -16.23
CA ALA A 28 22.47 3.23 -15.57
C ALA A 28 23.27 3.05 -14.27
N VAL A 29 22.57 2.87 -13.16
CA VAL A 29 23.18 2.70 -11.84
C VAL A 29 22.65 1.41 -11.23
N SER A 30 23.54 0.53 -10.81
CA SER A 30 23.17 -0.73 -10.15
C SER A 30 23.76 -0.76 -8.75
N LEU A 31 22.90 -0.89 -7.75
CA LEU A 31 23.26 -0.83 -6.34
C LEU A 31 22.95 -2.18 -5.68
N ALA A 32 23.85 -2.65 -4.83
CA ALA A 32 23.70 -3.86 -4.05
C ALA A 32 23.94 -3.59 -2.56
N GLY A 33 23.14 -4.23 -1.72
CA GLY A 33 23.23 -4.16 -0.27
C GLY A 33 22.91 -5.50 0.37
N ILE A 34 22.61 -5.50 1.66
CA ILE A 34 22.31 -6.73 2.42
C ILE A 34 21.07 -7.44 1.82
N GLY A 35 21.29 -8.44 0.96
CA GLY A 35 20.24 -9.23 0.31
C GLY A 35 19.36 -8.46 -0.68
N MET A 36 19.71 -7.21 -1.01
CA MET A 36 18.92 -6.32 -1.86
C MET A 36 19.74 -5.87 -3.08
N THR A 37 19.05 -5.69 -4.19
CA THR A 37 19.60 -5.11 -5.41
C THR A 37 18.58 -4.16 -6.01
N VAL A 38 19.03 -3.03 -6.51
CA VAL A 38 18.18 -2.09 -7.25
C VAL A 38 18.91 -1.60 -8.49
N ARG A 39 18.14 -1.44 -9.57
CA ARG A 39 18.60 -0.82 -10.81
C ARG A 39 17.89 0.50 -10.96
N MET A 40 18.66 1.53 -11.31
CA MET A 40 18.15 2.88 -11.49
C MET A 40 18.64 3.45 -12.83
N LEU A 41 17.82 4.30 -13.42
CA LEU A 41 18.13 5.16 -14.55
C LEU A 41 18.02 6.59 -14.07
N GLU A 42 19.14 7.29 -14.02
CA GLU A 42 19.19 8.66 -13.51
C GLU A 42 19.47 9.63 -14.65
N PRO A 43 18.73 10.75 -14.73
CA PRO A 43 19.00 11.75 -15.75
C PRO A 43 20.39 12.34 -15.55
N ASN A 44 21.03 12.70 -16.67
CA ASN A 44 22.19 13.59 -16.70
C ASN A 44 21.79 14.99 -16.22
N ASP A 45 22.77 15.88 -16.10
CA ASP A 45 22.53 17.28 -15.70
C ASP A 45 21.46 17.92 -16.60
N LEU A 46 20.46 18.51 -15.96
CA LEU A 46 19.32 19.15 -16.60
C LEU A 46 19.26 20.60 -16.13
N SER A 47 19.88 21.49 -16.91
CA SER A 47 20.09 22.90 -16.55
C SER A 47 19.58 23.87 -17.60
N GLU A 48 19.64 23.48 -18.88
CA GLU A 48 19.23 24.30 -20.02
C GLU A 48 18.15 23.58 -20.85
N PRO A 49 17.28 24.30 -21.58
CA PRO A 49 16.28 23.69 -22.45
C PRO A 49 16.84 22.68 -23.46
N ALA A 50 18.05 22.89 -23.95
CA ALA A 50 18.73 21.97 -24.86
C ALA A 50 19.03 20.59 -24.23
N ASP A 51 19.25 20.55 -22.90
CA ASP A 51 19.46 19.32 -22.14
C ASP A 51 18.20 18.45 -22.19
N TRP A 52 17.02 19.07 -22.03
CA TRP A 52 15.74 18.38 -22.10
C TRP A 52 15.50 17.77 -23.48
N THR A 53 15.68 18.56 -24.55
CA THR A 53 15.50 18.07 -25.94
C THR A 53 16.41 16.88 -26.21
N SER A 54 17.67 16.95 -25.78
CA SER A 54 18.64 15.85 -25.96
C SER A 54 18.26 14.61 -25.15
N LEU A 55 17.78 14.81 -23.92
CA LEU A 55 17.40 13.73 -23.00
C LEU A 55 16.18 12.95 -23.49
N VAL A 56 15.17 13.62 -24.07
CA VAL A 56 13.94 12.96 -24.52
C VAL A 56 13.99 12.46 -25.97
N ALA A 57 15.00 12.83 -26.75
CA ALA A 57 15.10 12.52 -28.19
C ALA A 57 15.05 11.02 -28.51
N HIS A 58 15.51 10.17 -27.59
CA HIS A 58 15.57 8.71 -27.76
C HIS A 58 14.52 7.96 -26.92
N LEU A 59 13.59 8.69 -26.31
CA LEU A 59 12.50 8.12 -25.54
C LEU A 59 11.22 8.08 -26.38
N GLU A 60 10.36 7.12 -26.08
CA GLU A 60 9.04 7.03 -26.71
C GLU A 60 8.04 7.90 -25.93
N PRO A 61 7.51 9.00 -26.52
CA PRO A 61 6.50 9.80 -25.87
C PRO A 61 5.15 9.08 -25.86
N TRP A 62 4.33 9.36 -24.86
CA TRP A 62 2.95 8.90 -24.79
C TRP A 62 2.07 9.95 -24.12
N GLY A 63 0.78 9.96 -24.47
CA GLY A 63 -0.16 10.97 -23.98
C GLY A 63 0.23 12.38 -24.44
N ASP A 64 -0.10 13.39 -23.64
CA ASP A 64 0.23 14.78 -23.93
C ASP A 64 1.52 15.18 -23.22
N VAL A 65 2.50 15.60 -24.01
CA VAL A 65 3.81 16.09 -23.56
C VAL A 65 4.13 17.42 -24.25
N PRO A 66 4.83 18.36 -23.57
CA PRO A 66 5.24 19.60 -24.23
C PRO A 66 6.18 19.30 -25.38
N ASN A 67 6.08 20.10 -26.45
CA ASN A 67 7.05 20.03 -27.55
C ASN A 67 8.46 20.32 -26.98
N PRO A 68 9.43 19.41 -27.13
CA PRO A 68 10.78 19.62 -26.59
C PRO A 68 11.44 20.91 -27.09
N ASP A 69 11.19 21.28 -28.34
CA ASP A 69 11.78 22.49 -28.95
C ASP A 69 11.12 23.80 -28.50
N SER A 70 9.99 23.74 -27.78
CA SER A 70 9.28 24.94 -27.29
C SER A 70 9.52 25.23 -25.81
N ILE A 71 10.37 24.45 -25.13
CA ILE A 71 10.75 24.72 -23.73
C ILE A 71 11.60 25.99 -23.67
N ALA A 72 11.12 26.99 -22.93
CA ALA A 72 11.78 28.28 -22.76
C ALA A 72 12.70 28.32 -21.53
N SER A 73 12.35 27.60 -20.46
CA SER A 73 13.19 27.49 -19.26
C SER A 73 12.91 26.22 -18.48
N ILE A 74 13.90 25.81 -17.69
CA ILE A 74 13.84 24.62 -16.82
C ILE A 74 14.28 25.03 -15.42
N SER A 75 13.59 24.51 -14.41
CA SER A 75 14.13 24.46 -13.05
C SER A 75 13.95 23.07 -12.47
N THR A 76 14.85 22.66 -11.58
CA THR A 76 14.86 21.31 -11.03
C THR A 76 14.75 21.32 -9.51
N ALA A 77 14.07 20.31 -8.97
CA ALA A 77 13.94 20.06 -7.55
C ALA A 77 14.20 18.58 -7.28
N VAL A 78 14.97 18.31 -6.23
CA VAL A 78 15.37 16.96 -5.83
C VAL A 78 14.45 16.47 -4.72
N THR A 79 13.89 15.26 -4.85
CA THR A 79 13.09 14.62 -3.80
C THR A 79 13.60 13.21 -3.48
N ASP A 80 13.10 12.64 -2.39
CA ASP A 80 13.28 11.24 -1.99
C ASP A 80 12.86 10.19 -3.04
N ARG A 81 12.06 10.58 -4.05
CA ARG A 81 11.53 9.72 -5.11
C ARG A 81 12.11 10.03 -6.50
N GLY A 82 13.14 10.88 -6.56
CA GLY A 82 13.77 11.29 -7.81
C GLY A 82 13.61 12.78 -8.12
N LEU A 83 14.19 13.17 -9.25
CA LEU A 83 14.16 14.54 -9.77
C LEU A 83 12.74 14.95 -10.22
N ILE A 84 12.39 16.20 -9.97
CA ILE A 84 11.27 16.90 -10.59
C ILE A 84 11.84 18.05 -11.41
N ALA A 85 11.45 18.16 -12.67
CA ALA A 85 11.80 19.27 -13.54
C ALA A 85 10.54 20.07 -13.89
N GLU A 86 10.56 21.35 -13.57
CA GLU A 86 9.53 22.31 -13.95
C GLU A 86 9.92 22.89 -15.31
N LEU A 87 9.05 22.69 -16.32
CA LEU A 87 9.28 23.07 -17.70
C LEU A 87 8.32 24.19 -18.08
N SER A 88 8.87 25.35 -18.45
CA SER A 88 8.09 26.48 -18.93
C SER A 88 8.07 26.49 -20.46
N ALA A 89 6.89 26.38 -21.06
CA ALA A 89 6.64 26.45 -22.50
C ALA A 89 5.46 27.40 -22.78
N GLU A 90 4.57 27.07 -23.73
CA GLU A 90 3.27 27.77 -23.86
C GLU A 90 2.38 27.60 -22.60
N SER A 91 2.64 26.56 -21.83
CA SER A 91 2.04 26.28 -20.52
C SER A 91 3.12 25.77 -19.57
N GLU A 92 2.82 25.78 -18.28
CA GLU A 92 3.71 25.29 -17.24
C GLU A 92 3.49 23.80 -17.00
N TRP A 93 4.57 23.03 -17.02
CA TRP A 93 4.56 21.57 -16.86
C TRP A 93 5.47 21.13 -15.72
N SER A 94 5.11 20.03 -15.08
CA SER A 94 5.94 19.33 -14.10
C SER A 94 6.27 17.94 -14.64
N ALA A 95 7.56 17.67 -14.79
CA ALA A 95 8.11 16.41 -15.23
C ALA A 95 8.72 15.67 -14.04
N GLU A 96 8.10 14.56 -13.62
CA GLU A 96 8.59 13.76 -12.51
C GLU A 96 9.33 12.55 -13.05
N PHE A 97 10.61 12.44 -12.70
CA PHE A 97 11.43 11.29 -13.07
C PHE A 97 11.11 10.09 -12.17
N LEU A 98 11.23 8.90 -12.76
CA LEU A 98 11.04 7.60 -12.12
C LEU A 98 12.39 6.87 -12.10
N PRO A 99 13.28 7.13 -11.12
CA PRO A 99 14.65 6.61 -11.15
C PRO A 99 14.70 5.08 -11.24
N TRP A 100 13.71 4.39 -10.69
CA TRP A 100 13.60 2.93 -10.73
C TRP A 100 12.43 2.43 -11.58
N GLY A 101 11.92 3.27 -12.47
CA GLY A 101 10.82 2.94 -13.39
C GLY A 101 9.47 2.70 -12.71
N SER A 102 8.56 2.05 -13.45
CA SER A 102 7.22 1.69 -12.98
C SER A 102 6.97 0.19 -13.12
N ASP A 103 5.91 -0.31 -12.47
CA ASP A 103 5.48 -1.72 -12.55
C ASP A 103 4.75 -2.07 -13.86
N GLY A 104 4.79 -1.19 -14.86
CA GLY A 104 4.06 -1.32 -16.12
C GLY A 104 2.54 -1.19 -15.99
N ARG A 105 2.01 -0.86 -14.80
CA ARG A 105 0.58 -0.63 -14.56
C ARG A 105 0.23 0.83 -14.36
N PHE A 106 1.22 1.71 -14.26
CA PHE A 106 1.03 3.12 -14.01
C PHE A 106 0.00 3.77 -14.97
N ARG A 107 0.16 3.60 -16.29
CA ARG A 107 -0.78 4.14 -17.30
C ARG A 107 -2.19 3.55 -17.16
N ALA A 108 -2.32 2.28 -16.78
CA ALA A 108 -3.61 1.64 -16.55
C ALA A 108 -4.31 2.21 -15.31
N ARG A 109 -3.56 2.53 -14.25
CA ARG A 109 -4.08 3.20 -13.05
C ARG A 109 -4.57 4.61 -13.39
N ALA A 110 -3.79 5.37 -14.18
CA ALA A 110 -4.17 6.69 -14.67
C ALA A 110 -5.49 6.65 -15.47
N LYS A 111 -5.60 5.73 -16.42
CA LYS A 111 -6.83 5.56 -17.22
C LYS A 111 -8.05 5.14 -16.40
N ALA A 112 -7.84 4.37 -15.33
CA ALA A 112 -8.90 3.92 -14.44
C ALA A 112 -9.29 4.96 -13.39
N ALA A 113 -8.55 6.05 -13.22
CA ALA A 113 -8.84 7.02 -12.18
C ALA A 113 -10.21 7.69 -12.38
N PRO A 114 -10.94 8.00 -11.29
CA PRO A 114 -12.16 8.81 -11.37
C PRO A 114 -11.89 10.18 -12.02
N GLU A 115 -12.92 10.74 -12.64
CA GLU A 115 -12.88 12.12 -13.14
C GLU A 115 -12.56 13.09 -11.99
N GLY A 116 -11.76 14.13 -12.28
CA GLY A 116 -11.22 15.04 -11.27
C GLY A 116 -9.93 14.56 -10.60
N SER A 117 -9.51 13.30 -10.80
CA SER A 117 -8.23 12.81 -10.29
C SER A 117 -7.04 13.47 -10.99
N ARG A 118 -5.98 13.74 -10.22
CA ARG A 118 -4.69 14.24 -10.69
C ARG A 118 -3.84 13.10 -11.22
N VAL A 119 -4.01 12.80 -12.51
CA VAL A 119 -3.26 11.78 -13.24
C VAL A 119 -2.28 12.43 -14.22
N PRO A 120 -1.18 11.75 -14.59
CA PRO A 120 -0.32 12.26 -15.66
C PRO A 120 -1.05 12.37 -17.00
N PHE A 121 -0.74 13.44 -17.72
CA PHE A 121 -1.26 13.70 -19.06
C PHE A 121 -0.51 12.89 -20.10
N GLY A 122 0.79 12.69 -19.86
CA GLY A 122 1.68 11.97 -20.73
C GLY A 122 2.97 11.59 -20.03
N GLY A 123 3.97 11.23 -20.82
CA GLY A 123 5.27 10.84 -20.31
C GLY A 123 6.19 10.33 -21.40
N TYR A 124 7.33 9.82 -20.96
CA TYR A 124 8.35 9.23 -21.81
C TYR A 124 8.72 7.85 -21.28
N SER A 125 8.79 6.88 -22.18
CA SER A 125 9.19 5.50 -21.88
C SER A 125 10.41 5.07 -22.68
N TRP A 126 11.13 4.10 -22.13
CA TRP A 126 12.23 3.42 -22.79
C TRP A 126 12.14 1.92 -22.50
N ASP A 127 12.28 1.11 -23.56
CA ASP A 127 12.12 -0.35 -23.52
C ASP A 127 10.86 -0.81 -22.75
N GLY A 128 9.73 -0.15 -23.05
CA GLY A 128 8.43 -0.44 -22.43
C GLY A 128 8.27 -0.01 -20.96
N THR A 129 9.27 0.63 -20.36
CA THR A 129 9.23 1.13 -18.97
C THR A 129 9.09 2.66 -18.96
N ASP A 130 8.15 3.19 -18.18
CA ASP A 130 8.00 4.63 -17.99
C ASP A 130 9.19 5.19 -17.19
N LEU A 131 9.86 6.22 -17.73
CA LEU A 131 10.99 6.91 -17.09
C LEU A 131 10.62 8.31 -16.59
N ILE A 132 9.69 8.96 -17.27
CA ILE A 132 9.24 10.31 -16.94
C ILE A 132 7.73 10.37 -17.06
N ILE A 133 7.07 10.97 -16.07
CA ILE A 133 5.64 11.32 -16.15
C ILE A 133 5.50 12.83 -16.23
N ILE A 134 4.59 13.30 -17.08
CA ILE A 134 4.34 14.72 -17.34
C ILE A 134 2.96 15.11 -16.82
N ARG A 135 2.90 16.24 -16.13
CA ARG A 135 1.68 16.87 -15.62
C ARG A 135 1.63 18.35 -15.95
N PRO A 136 0.44 18.94 -16.04
CA PRO A 136 0.34 20.39 -15.89
C PRO A 136 0.84 20.77 -14.49
N LYS A 137 1.44 21.96 -14.38
CA LYS A 137 1.83 22.50 -13.08
C LYS A 137 0.58 22.75 -12.23
N GLU A 138 0.48 22.06 -11.12
CA GLU A 138 -0.66 22.16 -10.21
C GLU A 138 -0.51 23.38 -9.30
N PRO A 139 -1.61 24.09 -8.98
CA PRO A 139 -1.57 25.09 -7.92
C PRO A 139 -1.24 24.43 -6.58
N LEU A 140 -0.62 25.18 -5.67
CA LEU A 140 -0.41 24.72 -4.29
C LEU A 140 -1.77 24.45 -3.64
N MET A 141 -2.07 23.17 -3.44
CA MET A 141 -3.26 22.70 -2.73
C MET A 141 -2.82 22.11 -1.39
N THR A 142 -3.59 22.36 -0.32
CA THR A 142 -3.37 21.59 0.92
C THR A 142 -3.80 20.15 0.68
N ASP A 143 -2.93 19.21 1.04
CA ASP A 143 -3.23 17.79 1.00
C ASP A 143 -3.80 17.27 2.34
N ALA A 144 -4.43 16.10 2.31
CA ALA A 144 -5.07 15.50 3.47
C ALA A 144 -4.07 15.17 4.59
N ALA A 145 -2.80 14.90 4.28
CA ALA A 145 -1.80 14.67 5.32
C ALA A 145 -1.55 15.94 6.14
N GLN A 146 -1.48 17.09 5.49
CA GLN A 146 -1.33 18.38 6.15
C GLN A 146 -2.58 18.77 6.96
N GLU A 147 -3.78 18.59 6.42
CA GLU A 147 -5.01 18.92 7.15
C GLU A 147 -5.22 17.99 8.35
N VAL A 148 -4.97 16.69 8.21
CA VAL A 148 -4.99 15.74 9.34
C VAL A 148 -3.94 16.14 10.38
N ALA A 149 -2.69 16.42 9.98
CA ALA A 149 -1.65 16.84 10.91
C ALA A 149 -2.05 18.10 11.70
N ARG A 150 -2.62 19.12 11.04
CA ARG A 150 -3.13 20.33 11.71
C ARG A 150 -4.26 20.02 12.69
N ALA A 151 -5.20 19.15 12.30
CA ALA A 151 -6.29 18.76 13.19
C ALA A 151 -5.78 17.99 14.42
N LEU A 152 -4.79 17.10 14.25
CA LEU A 152 -4.16 16.39 15.37
C LEU A 152 -3.37 17.34 16.29
N GLU A 153 -2.62 18.30 15.74
CA GLU A 153 -1.93 19.32 16.52
C GLU A 153 -2.89 20.22 17.31
N ALA A 154 -4.08 20.46 16.76
CA ALA A 154 -5.15 21.18 17.44
C ALA A 154 -5.99 20.31 18.41
N ASP A 155 -5.69 19.00 18.51
CA ASP A 155 -6.51 18.01 19.21
C ASP A 155 -8.01 18.06 18.79
N ASP A 156 -8.28 18.38 17.52
CA ASP A 156 -9.62 18.43 16.95
C ASP A 156 -9.98 17.09 16.29
N MET A 157 -10.60 16.21 17.09
CA MET A 157 -11.04 14.90 16.63
C MET A 157 -12.05 15.00 15.48
N ALA A 158 -12.97 15.95 15.51
CA ALA A 158 -14.03 16.04 14.50
C ALA A 158 -13.45 16.41 13.14
N ALA A 159 -12.58 17.42 13.10
CA ALA A 159 -11.89 17.80 11.87
C ALA A 159 -11.02 16.67 11.31
N ALA A 160 -10.27 15.97 12.18
CA ALA A 160 -9.44 14.85 11.76
C ALA A 160 -10.27 13.68 11.20
N GLU A 161 -11.37 13.32 11.87
CA GLU A 161 -12.28 12.27 11.40
C GLU A 161 -12.95 12.62 10.08
N ASP A 162 -13.37 13.87 9.89
CA ASP A 162 -14.00 14.32 8.66
C ASP A 162 -13.04 14.25 7.45
N GLU A 163 -11.80 14.71 7.62
CA GLU A 163 -10.77 14.64 6.58
C GLU A 163 -10.40 13.18 6.26
N LEU A 164 -10.25 12.33 7.27
CA LEU A 164 -9.97 10.91 7.09
C LEU A 164 -11.11 10.17 6.40
N ARG A 165 -12.36 10.51 6.73
CA ARG A 165 -13.53 9.94 6.05
C ARG A 165 -13.57 10.36 4.58
N MET A 166 -13.21 11.61 4.27
CA MET A 166 -13.07 12.06 2.88
C MET A 166 -11.97 11.30 2.15
N ALA A 167 -10.78 11.16 2.74
CA ALA A 167 -9.68 10.41 2.16
C ALA A 167 -10.05 8.94 1.87
N GLY A 168 -10.75 8.29 2.80
CA GLY A 168 -11.28 6.95 2.60
C GLY A 168 -12.26 6.89 1.43
N THR A 169 -13.19 7.85 1.37
CA THR A 169 -14.20 7.97 0.31
C THR A 169 -13.56 8.07 -1.08
N VAL A 170 -12.55 8.94 -1.23
CA VAL A 170 -11.79 9.13 -2.47
C VAL A 170 -11.09 7.84 -2.91
N LEU A 171 -10.44 7.14 -1.98
CA LEU A 171 -9.80 5.85 -2.27
C LEU A 171 -10.84 4.79 -2.70
N GLY A 172 -12.01 4.74 -2.05
CA GLY A 172 -13.07 3.81 -2.41
C GLY A 172 -13.65 4.08 -3.81
N LEU A 173 -13.80 5.36 -4.20
CA LEU A 173 -14.23 5.75 -5.55
C LEU A 173 -13.22 5.31 -6.63
N TYR A 174 -11.93 5.45 -6.36
CA TYR A 174 -10.89 4.90 -7.25
C TYR A 174 -11.06 3.39 -7.42
N HIS A 175 -11.26 2.66 -6.32
CA HIS A 175 -11.44 1.21 -6.34
C HIS A 175 -12.69 0.73 -7.08
N VAL A 176 -13.77 1.50 -7.08
CA VAL A 176 -14.93 1.22 -7.94
C VAL A 176 -14.53 1.20 -9.41
N ARG A 177 -13.74 2.19 -9.86
CA ARG A 177 -13.27 2.25 -11.24
C ARG A 177 -12.21 1.19 -11.54
N ALA A 178 -11.30 0.94 -10.59
CA ALA A 178 -10.30 -0.12 -10.71
C ALA A 178 -10.93 -1.50 -10.87
N LYS A 179 -12.00 -1.81 -10.10
CA LYS A 179 -12.77 -3.07 -10.22
C LYS A 179 -13.25 -3.29 -11.66
N VAL A 180 -13.80 -2.25 -12.29
CA VAL A 180 -14.31 -2.29 -13.66
C VAL A 180 -13.18 -2.43 -14.68
N ALA A 181 -12.08 -1.70 -14.47
CA ALA A 181 -10.94 -1.73 -15.39
C ALA A 181 -10.23 -3.09 -15.39
N ARG A 182 -10.02 -3.69 -14.21
CA ARG A 182 -9.34 -4.97 -14.07
C ARG A 182 -9.55 -5.58 -12.70
N THR A 183 -10.07 -6.80 -12.69
CA THR A 183 -10.10 -7.65 -11.49
C THR A 183 -9.62 -9.04 -11.88
N THR A 184 -8.70 -9.61 -11.11
CA THR A 184 -8.25 -11.00 -11.28
C THR A 184 -8.38 -11.77 -9.95
N PRO A 185 -8.42 -13.11 -9.97
CA PRO A 185 -8.53 -13.89 -8.74
C PRO A 185 -7.42 -13.56 -7.73
N PRO A 186 -7.68 -13.71 -6.42
CA PRO A 186 -6.66 -13.55 -5.39
C PRO A 186 -5.43 -14.44 -5.66
N ASP A 187 -4.24 -13.95 -5.30
CA ASP A 187 -2.99 -14.72 -5.41
C ASP A 187 -2.24 -14.88 -4.08
N PRO A 188 -2.80 -15.67 -3.12
CA PRO A 188 -2.18 -15.90 -1.82
C PRO A 188 -0.76 -16.45 -1.89
N SER A 189 -0.43 -17.20 -2.96
CA SER A 189 0.88 -17.82 -3.11
C SER A 189 1.95 -16.77 -3.36
N ARG A 190 1.76 -15.89 -4.35
CA ARG A 190 2.72 -14.82 -4.65
C ARG A 190 2.77 -13.77 -3.54
N TRP A 191 1.64 -13.47 -2.88
CA TRP A 191 1.63 -12.57 -1.73
C TRP A 191 2.44 -13.11 -0.56
N ASN A 192 2.20 -14.35 -0.13
CA ASN A 192 2.98 -14.95 0.96
C ASN A 192 4.47 -15.11 0.58
N ALA A 193 4.80 -15.42 -0.69
CA ALA A 193 6.18 -15.50 -1.14
C ALA A 193 6.90 -14.13 -1.08
N ARG A 194 6.18 -13.04 -1.39
CA ARG A 194 6.70 -11.67 -1.21
C ARG A 194 6.94 -11.36 0.27
N THR A 195 5.97 -11.63 1.14
CA THR A 195 6.13 -11.43 2.59
C THR A 195 7.28 -12.26 3.15
N GLN A 196 7.42 -13.51 2.71
CA GLN A 196 8.54 -14.37 3.08
C GLN A 196 9.89 -13.75 2.69
N TRP A 197 10.01 -13.24 1.46
CA TRP A 197 11.24 -12.58 1.01
C TRP A 197 11.57 -11.36 1.87
N LEU A 198 10.57 -10.54 2.23
CA LEU A 198 10.75 -9.39 3.13
C LEU A 198 11.24 -9.85 4.51
N GLU A 199 10.60 -10.87 5.09
CA GLU A 199 10.99 -11.43 6.39
C GLU A 199 12.42 -11.98 6.39
N GLU A 200 12.80 -12.73 5.35
CA GLU A 200 14.14 -13.33 5.23
C GLU A 200 15.22 -12.25 5.03
N THR A 201 14.96 -11.29 4.15
CA THR A 201 15.89 -10.18 3.85
C THR A 201 16.13 -9.32 5.08
N LEU A 202 15.06 -9.01 5.82
CA LEU A 202 15.12 -8.19 7.03
C LEU A 202 15.47 -8.99 8.29
N ARG A 203 15.67 -10.31 8.18
CA ARG A 203 15.88 -11.23 9.30
C ARG A 203 14.82 -11.06 10.40
N ALA A 204 13.56 -10.91 9.98
CA ALA A 204 12.43 -10.75 10.88
C ALA A 204 12.37 -11.92 11.87
N THR A 205 12.10 -11.61 13.14
CA THR A 205 12.04 -12.62 14.21
C THR A 205 10.72 -13.41 14.23
N PHE A 206 9.80 -13.09 13.32
CA PHE A 206 8.48 -13.68 13.22
C PHE A 206 8.08 -13.82 11.75
N ILE A 207 7.22 -14.80 11.51
CA ILE A 207 6.82 -15.26 10.19
C ILE A 207 5.30 -15.26 10.15
N TRP A 208 4.69 -14.64 9.14
CA TRP A 208 3.25 -14.65 8.93
C TRP A 208 2.89 -15.28 7.58
N ARG A 209 2.16 -16.40 7.62
CA ARG A 209 1.53 -17.00 6.43
C ARG A 209 0.01 -16.87 6.52
N ALA A 210 -0.56 -15.95 5.74
CA ALA A 210 -1.98 -15.68 5.74
C ALA A 210 -2.71 -16.54 4.70
N ARG A 211 -3.96 -16.92 5.01
CA ARG A 211 -4.81 -17.70 4.07
C ARG A 211 -5.48 -16.83 3.01
N TYR A 212 -5.60 -15.52 3.27
CA TYR A 212 -6.31 -14.52 2.47
C TYR A 212 -7.78 -14.86 2.19
N SER A 213 -8.63 -13.84 2.08
CA SER A 213 -10.04 -14.02 1.76
C SER A 213 -10.23 -14.06 0.24
N LYS A 214 -11.19 -14.86 -0.23
CA LYS A 214 -11.59 -14.84 -1.65
C LYS A 214 -12.19 -13.47 -2.07
N ASN A 215 -12.69 -12.71 -1.09
CA ASN A 215 -13.27 -11.39 -1.28
C ASN A 215 -12.21 -10.26 -1.33
N GLN A 216 -10.93 -10.62 -1.43
CA GLN A 216 -9.83 -9.70 -1.72
C GLN A 216 -9.23 -10.05 -3.10
N PRO A 217 -9.94 -9.77 -4.22
CA PRO A 217 -9.38 -10.04 -5.53
C PRO A 217 -8.24 -9.08 -5.86
N CYS A 218 -7.35 -9.49 -6.77
CA CYS A 218 -6.35 -8.60 -7.34
C CYS A 218 -7.03 -7.53 -8.20
N THR A 219 -6.53 -6.30 -8.15
CA THR A 219 -7.02 -5.17 -8.95
C THR A 219 -5.84 -4.26 -9.36
N LEU A 220 -6.12 -3.16 -10.06
CA LEU A 220 -5.18 -2.05 -10.23
C LEU A 220 -4.99 -1.33 -8.88
N SER A 221 -4.24 -1.94 -7.98
CA SER A 221 -3.84 -1.33 -6.72
C SER A 221 -2.88 -0.16 -6.98
N LEU A 222 -2.99 0.91 -6.19
CA LEU A 222 -2.10 2.07 -6.19
C LEU A 222 -0.73 1.74 -5.58
N GLY A 223 -0.65 0.71 -4.74
CA GLY A 223 0.57 0.21 -4.14
C GLY A 223 1.06 1.08 -2.98
N ASP A 224 1.41 2.33 -3.28
CA ASP A 224 1.99 3.28 -2.33
C ASP A 224 1.17 4.56 -2.19
N VAL A 225 -0.14 4.42 -1.97
CA VAL A 225 -1.00 5.58 -1.72
C VAL A 225 -0.71 6.17 -0.33
N ARG A 226 -0.64 7.50 -0.27
CA ARG A 226 -0.40 8.30 0.93
C ARG A 226 -1.52 9.32 1.12
N LEU A 227 -1.69 9.84 2.34
CA LEU A 227 -2.65 10.92 2.59
C LEU A 227 -2.26 12.19 1.83
N SER A 228 -0.96 12.41 1.57
CA SER A 228 -0.47 13.51 0.74
C SER A 228 -0.89 13.42 -0.73
N ASP A 229 -1.32 12.24 -1.20
CA ASP A 229 -1.83 12.09 -2.57
C ASP A 229 -3.27 12.60 -2.72
N ILE A 230 -3.97 12.87 -1.62
CA ILE A 230 -5.38 13.26 -1.60
C ILE A 230 -5.48 14.75 -1.29
N SER A 231 -6.30 15.47 -2.03
CA SER A 231 -6.70 16.84 -1.64
C SER A 231 -8.17 17.05 -1.97
N GLY A 232 -8.99 17.30 -0.95
CA GLY A 232 -10.44 17.35 -1.12
C GLY A 232 -10.97 16.04 -1.70
N ASP A 233 -11.64 16.13 -2.84
CA ASP A 233 -12.22 14.99 -3.57
C ASP A 233 -11.30 14.39 -4.65
N SER A 234 -10.09 14.94 -4.82
CA SER A 234 -9.15 14.52 -5.86
C SER A 234 -8.08 13.56 -5.35
N LEU A 235 -7.89 12.45 -6.08
CA LEU A 235 -6.78 11.52 -5.91
C LEU A 235 -5.64 11.85 -6.88
N ARG A 236 -4.41 11.90 -6.37
CA ARG A 236 -3.18 11.92 -7.16
C ARG A 236 -2.64 10.49 -7.30
N ILE A 237 -2.28 10.09 -8.51
CA ILE A 237 -1.56 8.82 -8.72
C ILE A 237 -0.06 9.11 -8.64
N GLY A 238 0.53 8.85 -7.48
CA GLY A 238 1.93 9.15 -7.17
C GLY A 238 2.94 8.19 -7.80
N ARG A 239 4.22 8.59 -7.72
CA ARG A 239 5.38 7.77 -8.14
C ARG A 239 5.52 6.51 -7.28
N PRO A 240 6.01 5.38 -7.81
CA PRO A 240 6.26 4.17 -7.02
C PRO A 240 7.27 4.42 -5.89
N ARG A 241 7.13 3.68 -4.79
CA ARG A 241 8.09 3.71 -3.68
C ARG A 241 9.37 2.91 -3.98
N LEU A 242 10.46 3.24 -3.30
CA LEU A 242 11.75 2.56 -3.46
C LEU A 242 11.67 1.06 -3.12
N ALA A 243 10.84 0.66 -2.14
CA ALA A 243 10.68 -0.75 -1.77
C ALA A 243 10.23 -1.63 -2.95
N ASP A 244 9.43 -1.08 -3.87
CA ASP A 244 8.98 -1.80 -5.05
C ASP A 244 10.09 -1.92 -6.11
N ALA A 245 11.14 -1.10 -6.04
CA ALA A 245 12.35 -1.25 -6.83
C ALA A 245 13.33 -2.27 -6.23
N LEU A 246 13.49 -2.25 -4.90
CA LEU A 246 14.29 -3.23 -4.16
C LEU A 246 13.72 -4.65 -4.29
N ARG A 247 12.39 -4.74 -4.45
CA ARG A 247 11.68 -5.98 -4.76
C ARG A 247 10.51 -5.71 -5.71
N THR A 248 10.77 -5.88 -6.99
CA THR A 248 9.73 -5.76 -8.03
C THR A 248 8.54 -6.68 -7.74
N PRO A 249 7.32 -6.13 -7.66
CA PRO A 249 6.11 -6.94 -7.54
C PRO A 249 5.94 -7.89 -8.74
N THR A 250 5.72 -9.17 -8.45
CA THR A 250 5.47 -10.20 -9.48
C THR A 250 3.98 -10.53 -9.62
N CYS A 251 3.11 -9.80 -8.94
CA CYS A 251 1.66 -9.98 -8.92
C CYS A 251 0.94 -8.66 -8.64
N GLU A 252 -0.34 -8.62 -8.96
CA GLU A 252 -1.25 -7.57 -8.53
C GLU A 252 -1.67 -7.77 -7.07
N PHE A 253 -2.18 -6.71 -6.47
CA PHE A 253 -2.58 -6.69 -5.06
C PHE A 253 -4.06 -6.31 -4.92
N PRO A 254 -4.70 -6.66 -3.80
CA PRO A 254 -6.06 -6.23 -3.55
C PRO A 254 -6.11 -4.77 -3.11
N ALA A 255 -7.26 -4.14 -3.34
CA ALA A 255 -7.61 -2.81 -2.84
C ALA A 255 -7.39 -2.64 -1.32
N MET A 256 -7.51 -3.74 -0.55
CA MET A 256 -7.24 -3.76 0.89
C MET A 256 -5.79 -3.35 1.23
N ARG A 257 -4.83 -3.59 0.32
CA ARG A 257 -3.43 -3.19 0.50
C ARG A 257 -3.26 -1.68 0.43
N ASP A 258 -4.01 -1.01 -0.44
CA ASP A 258 -4.02 0.45 -0.56
C ASP A 258 -4.68 1.10 0.66
N LEU A 259 -5.77 0.51 1.17
CA LEU A 259 -6.37 0.97 2.44
C LEU A 259 -5.38 0.82 3.60
N ALA A 260 -4.70 -0.32 3.70
CA ALA A 260 -3.67 -0.53 4.72
C ALA A 260 -2.49 0.45 4.57
N SER A 261 -2.17 0.86 3.35
CA SER A 261 -1.18 1.91 3.06
C SER A 261 -1.59 3.25 3.69
N LEU A 262 -2.84 3.70 3.50
CA LEU A 262 -3.34 4.94 4.14
C LEU A 262 -3.44 4.82 5.66
N VAL A 263 -3.88 3.67 6.18
CA VAL A 263 -3.98 3.44 7.63
C VAL A 263 -2.59 3.46 8.29
N HIS A 264 -1.59 2.89 7.63
CA HIS A 264 -0.20 2.96 8.08
C HIS A 264 0.35 4.39 7.98
N ASP A 265 -0.01 5.13 6.92
CA ASP A 265 0.38 6.53 6.76
C ASP A 265 -0.21 7.43 7.85
N LEU A 266 -1.49 7.27 8.18
CA LEU A 266 -2.13 7.89 9.33
C LEU A 266 -1.38 7.58 10.63
N SER A 267 -0.93 6.33 10.81
CA SER A 267 -0.19 5.94 12.00
C SER A 267 1.15 6.68 12.11
N LYS A 268 1.82 6.94 10.97
CA LYS A 268 3.04 7.78 10.93
C LYS A 268 2.75 9.22 11.33
N ILE A 269 1.72 9.84 10.74
CA ILE A 269 1.33 11.21 11.07
C ILE A 269 1.00 11.31 12.57
N HIS A 270 0.17 10.41 13.07
CA HIS A 270 -0.20 10.33 14.49
C HIS A 270 1.00 10.16 15.41
N HIS A 271 1.97 9.30 15.06
CA HIS A 271 3.20 9.12 15.83
C HIS A 271 4.06 10.40 15.90
N THR A 272 4.12 11.16 14.80
CA THR A 272 4.87 12.42 14.75
C THR A 272 4.14 13.60 15.38
N SER A 273 2.80 13.54 15.47
CA SER A 273 1.97 14.55 16.10
C SER A 273 2.03 14.44 17.62
N SER A 274 2.16 15.57 18.33
CA SER A 274 2.07 15.61 19.80
C SER A 274 0.63 15.60 20.32
N THR A 275 -0.23 14.79 19.69
CA THR A 275 -1.69 14.75 19.95
C THR A 275 -2.03 13.87 21.15
N SER A 276 -3.12 14.20 21.85
CA SER A 276 -3.72 13.36 22.89
C SER A 276 -4.82 12.44 22.38
N LEU A 277 -5.20 12.57 21.10
CA LEU A 277 -6.30 11.82 20.49
C LEU A 277 -5.95 10.33 20.31
N GLU A 278 -6.94 9.47 20.53
CA GLU A 278 -6.80 8.04 20.29
C GLU A 278 -6.76 7.72 18.79
N LEU A 279 -5.90 6.78 18.39
CA LEU A 279 -5.75 6.39 16.98
C LEU A 279 -6.93 5.54 16.45
N THR A 280 -7.61 4.80 17.32
CA THR A 280 -8.68 3.87 16.92
C THR A 280 -9.87 4.57 16.24
N PRO A 281 -10.45 5.67 16.79
CA PRO A 281 -11.51 6.44 16.11
C PRO A 281 -11.09 6.99 14.75
N LEU A 282 -9.86 7.51 14.64
CA LEU A 282 -9.31 8.04 13.39
C LEU A 282 -9.22 6.95 12.30
N ARG A 283 -8.70 5.78 12.66
CA ARG A 283 -8.64 4.61 11.76
C ARG A 283 -10.04 4.17 11.34
N LEU A 284 -11.01 4.18 12.26
CA LEU A 284 -12.39 3.83 11.96
C LEU A 284 -13.01 4.81 10.96
N ALA A 285 -12.81 6.13 11.13
CA ALA A 285 -13.32 7.14 10.21
C ALA A 285 -12.78 6.96 8.78
N LEU A 286 -11.49 6.67 8.63
CA LEU A 286 -10.86 6.34 7.35
C LEU A 286 -11.46 5.08 6.72
N ILE A 287 -11.59 4.00 7.50
CA ILE A 287 -12.14 2.72 7.04
C ILE A 287 -13.61 2.87 6.63
N ASP A 288 -14.41 3.61 7.41
CA ASP A 288 -15.84 3.83 7.12
C ASP A 288 -16.02 4.72 5.91
N GLY A 289 -15.19 5.75 5.73
CA GLY A 289 -15.11 6.53 4.50
C GLY A 289 -14.87 5.64 3.28
N TRP A 290 -13.89 4.74 3.36
CA TRP A 290 -13.62 3.78 2.30
C TRP A 290 -14.77 2.81 2.03
N ARG A 291 -15.37 2.27 3.09
CA ARG A 291 -16.52 1.36 2.99
C ARG A 291 -17.75 2.01 2.38
N SER A 292 -17.90 3.32 2.51
CA SER A 292 -19.05 4.05 1.98
C SER A 292 -19.13 4.06 0.44
N THR A 293 -18.00 3.88 -0.24
CA THR A 293 -17.92 3.91 -1.70
C THR A 293 -17.29 2.68 -2.34
N ALA A 294 -16.43 1.94 -1.62
CA ALA A 294 -15.76 0.77 -2.18
C ALA A 294 -16.76 -0.36 -2.56
N PRO A 295 -16.40 -1.25 -3.50
CA PRO A 295 -17.29 -2.32 -3.96
C PRO A 295 -17.79 -3.24 -2.84
N GLU A 296 -19.08 -3.61 -2.88
CA GLU A 296 -19.76 -4.40 -1.83
C GLU A 296 -19.02 -5.68 -1.41
N ASP A 297 -18.51 -6.45 -2.37
CA ASP A 297 -17.77 -7.69 -2.08
C ASP A 297 -16.51 -7.42 -1.23
N TRP A 298 -15.84 -6.29 -1.49
CA TRP A 298 -14.53 -5.95 -0.93
C TRP A 298 -14.66 -5.36 0.48
N ILE A 299 -15.85 -4.85 0.83
CA ILE A 299 -16.16 -4.30 2.16
C ILE A 299 -16.76 -5.32 3.13
N SER A 300 -17.00 -6.55 2.67
CA SER A 300 -17.60 -7.61 3.48
C SER A 300 -16.80 -7.94 4.75
N ASP A 301 -17.48 -8.41 5.79
CA ASP A 301 -16.85 -8.90 7.02
C ASP A 301 -15.79 -9.97 6.71
N GLU A 302 -16.02 -10.83 5.71
CA GLU A 302 -15.05 -11.83 5.29
C GLU A 302 -13.78 -11.24 4.67
N ALA A 303 -13.87 -10.07 4.01
CA ALA A 303 -12.71 -9.37 3.47
C ALA A 303 -11.86 -8.75 4.58
N PHE A 304 -12.48 -8.21 5.63
CA PHE A 304 -11.77 -7.65 6.80
C PHE A 304 -11.35 -8.68 7.84
N TYR A 305 -11.81 -9.93 7.73
CA TYR A 305 -11.59 -10.96 8.73
C TYR A 305 -10.11 -11.32 8.91
N SER A 306 -9.51 -10.86 10.01
CA SER A 306 -8.07 -10.98 10.32
C SER A 306 -7.56 -12.43 10.36
N HIS A 307 -8.38 -13.39 10.78
CA HIS A 307 -8.00 -14.82 10.71
C HIS A 307 -7.81 -15.33 9.27
N ARG A 308 -8.30 -14.61 8.26
CA ARG A 308 -8.08 -14.84 6.83
C ARG A 308 -7.26 -13.70 6.19
N GLY A 309 -6.29 -13.14 6.91
CA GLY A 309 -5.42 -12.06 6.43
C GLY A 309 -5.97 -10.69 6.79
N GLY A 310 -7.21 -10.38 6.36
CA GLY A 310 -7.86 -9.11 6.65
C GLY A 310 -7.02 -7.91 6.20
N MET A 311 -7.20 -6.76 6.85
CA MET A 311 -6.34 -5.58 6.65
C MET A 311 -4.98 -5.72 7.36
N ALA A 312 -4.95 -6.42 8.49
CA ALA A 312 -3.80 -6.54 9.37
C ALA A 312 -2.55 -7.11 8.66
N ILE A 313 -2.71 -8.12 7.78
CA ILE A 313 -1.58 -8.66 7.01
C ILE A 313 -0.97 -7.64 6.05
N TRP A 314 -1.79 -6.75 5.51
CA TRP A 314 -1.36 -5.73 4.57
C TRP A 314 -0.68 -4.57 5.30
N GLU A 315 -1.19 -4.18 6.48
CA GLU A 315 -0.51 -3.21 7.36
C GLU A 315 0.84 -3.74 7.84
N TYR A 316 0.92 -5.03 8.15
CA TYR A 316 2.19 -5.70 8.42
C TYR A 316 3.16 -5.61 7.24
N GLU A 317 2.70 -5.85 6.01
CA GLU A 317 3.53 -5.66 4.81
C GLU A 317 4.02 -4.21 4.70
N GLN A 318 3.16 -3.22 4.89
CA GLN A 318 3.55 -1.80 4.83
C GLN A 318 4.66 -1.46 5.83
N CYS A 319 4.56 -1.98 7.06
CA CYS A 319 5.62 -1.82 8.06
C CYS A 319 6.95 -2.45 7.63
N LEU A 320 6.92 -3.65 7.01
CA LEU A 320 8.12 -4.29 6.48
C LEU A 320 8.74 -3.49 5.33
N LEU A 321 7.92 -2.89 4.46
CA LEU A 321 8.40 -2.06 3.35
C LEU A 321 9.10 -0.80 3.86
N ASP A 322 8.60 -0.17 4.92
CA ASP A 322 9.27 0.97 5.56
C ASP A 322 10.62 0.57 6.16
N VAL A 323 10.70 -0.59 6.83
CA VAL A 323 11.97 -1.13 7.36
C VAL A 323 12.94 -1.48 6.24
N LEU A 324 12.45 -1.99 5.10
CA LEU A 324 13.27 -2.27 3.92
C LEU A 324 13.90 -1.00 3.37
N GLU A 325 13.10 0.06 3.18
CA GLU A 325 13.61 1.36 2.72
C GLU A 325 14.59 1.95 3.72
N ALA A 326 14.26 1.97 5.01
CA ALA A 326 15.15 2.47 6.05
C ALA A 326 16.47 1.69 6.14
N THR A 327 16.44 0.37 5.94
CA THR A 327 17.64 -0.47 5.88
C THR A 327 18.50 -0.12 4.67
N SER A 328 17.88 0.12 3.51
CA SER A 328 18.57 0.52 2.28
C SER A 328 19.23 1.91 2.37
N HIS A 329 18.69 2.81 3.21
CA HIS A 329 19.28 4.12 3.50
C HIS A 329 20.16 4.16 4.75
N GLN A 330 20.16 3.11 5.58
CA GLN A 330 20.75 3.11 6.92
C GLN A 330 20.24 4.28 7.79
N SER A 331 18.96 4.65 7.63
CA SER A 331 18.35 5.84 8.25
C SER A 331 17.87 5.64 9.69
N GLY A 332 18.10 4.45 10.26
CA GLY A 332 17.65 4.08 11.60
C GLY A 332 16.33 3.31 11.61
N ALA A 333 15.71 3.18 12.78
CA ALA A 333 14.44 2.47 12.94
C ALA A 333 13.29 3.37 12.47
N PRO A 334 12.53 2.99 11.42
CA PRO A 334 11.37 3.76 10.99
C PRO A 334 10.22 3.56 11.99
N GLU A 335 9.88 4.61 12.72
CA GLU A 335 8.71 4.61 13.61
C GLU A 335 7.48 5.18 12.90
N PRO A 336 6.27 4.68 13.22
CA PRO A 336 5.96 3.65 14.21
C PRO A 336 6.07 2.22 13.68
N ALA A 337 6.61 2.01 12.47
CA ALA A 337 6.65 0.68 11.84
C ALA A 337 7.34 -0.35 12.72
N VAL A 338 8.53 -0.05 13.27
CA VAL A 338 9.26 -0.96 14.17
C VAL A 338 8.48 -1.24 15.46
N THR A 339 7.88 -0.22 16.07
CA THR A 339 7.00 -0.40 17.23
C THR A 339 5.83 -1.32 16.90
N THR A 340 5.12 -1.09 15.80
CA THR A 340 3.99 -1.92 15.35
C THR A 340 4.42 -3.37 15.14
N LEU A 341 5.56 -3.59 14.48
CA LEU A 341 6.15 -4.91 14.24
C LEU A 341 6.43 -5.67 15.54
N ALA A 342 6.85 -4.99 16.61
CA ALA A 342 7.11 -5.62 17.91
C ALA A 342 5.85 -6.28 18.52
N TYR A 343 4.65 -5.76 18.21
CA TYR A 343 3.38 -6.30 18.70
C TYR A 343 2.78 -7.41 17.83
N VAL A 344 3.29 -7.63 16.61
CA VAL A 344 2.78 -8.65 15.69
C VAL A 344 2.84 -10.05 16.29
N LYS A 345 3.89 -10.38 17.05
CA LYS A 345 4.02 -11.68 17.73
C LYS A 345 2.88 -11.93 18.73
N ALA A 346 2.54 -10.93 19.54
CA ALA A 346 1.44 -11.03 20.50
C ALA A 346 0.10 -11.20 19.77
N TYR A 347 -0.11 -10.42 18.70
CA TYR A 347 -1.27 -10.51 17.84
C TYR A 347 -1.44 -11.91 17.23
N GLN A 348 -0.38 -12.47 16.65
CA GLN A 348 -0.36 -13.83 16.09
C GLN A 348 -0.65 -14.90 17.15
N LYS A 349 -0.03 -14.79 18.34
CA LYS A 349 -0.27 -15.72 19.45
C LYS A 349 -1.73 -15.72 19.89
N ARG A 350 -2.34 -14.53 19.99
CA ARG A 350 -3.78 -14.39 20.30
C ARG A 350 -4.64 -15.02 19.22
N MET A 351 -4.37 -14.74 17.96
CA MET A 351 -5.11 -15.35 16.85
C MET A 351 -4.97 -16.87 16.82
N PHE A 352 -3.79 -17.40 17.12
CA PHE A 352 -3.56 -18.84 17.22
C PHE A 352 -4.36 -19.45 18.37
N GLY A 353 -4.36 -18.82 19.55
CA GLY A 353 -5.16 -19.25 20.70
C GLY A 353 -6.65 -19.32 20.38
N ASN A 354 -7.17 -18.31 19.66
CA ASN A 354 -8.58 -18.27 19.24
C ASN A 354 -8.97 -19.49 18.38
N ARG A 355 -8.04 -20.10 17.62
CA ARG A 355 -8.33 -21.27 16.78
C ARG A 355 -8.86 -22.46 17.58
N THR A 356 -8.58 -22.52 18.88
CA THR A 356 -9.16 -23.54 19.78
C THR A 356 -10.68 -23.55 19.72
N PHE A 357 -11.32 -22.38 19.71
CA PHE A 357 -12.79 -22.29 19.58
C PHE A 357 -13.27 -22.77 18.21
N GLY A 358 -12.54 -22.46 17.14
CA GLY A 358 -12.83 -22.97 15.80
C GLY A 358 -12.70 -24.49 15.71
N SER A 359 -11.64 -25.07 16.28
CA SER A 359 -11.43 -26.52 16.33
C SER A 359 -12.50 -27.23 17.16
N LEU A 360 -12.82 -26.73 18.36
CA LEU A 360 -13.88 -27.27 19.20
C LEU A 360 -15.25 -27.19 18.52
N SER A 361 -15.51 -26.10 17.79
CA SER A 361 -16.72 -25.96 16.98
C SER A 361 -16.82 -27.06 15.92
N MET A 362 -15.75 -27.33 15.18
CA MET A 362 -15.73 -28.41 14.18
C MET A 362 -15.91 -29.79 14.82
N MET A 363 -15.26 -30.06 15.96
CA MET A 363 -15.43 -31.32 16.69
C MET A 363 -16.88 -31.50 17.17
N ALA A 364 -17.48 -30.45 17.74
CA ALA A 364 -18.87 -30.50 18.18
C ALA A 364 -19.84 -30.75 17.01
N ALA A 365 -19.64 -30.08 15.86
CA ALA A 365 -20.44 -30.36 14.66
C ALA A 365 -20.27 -31.81 14.19
N PHE A 366 -19.03 -32.31 14.15
CA PHE A 366 -18.74 -33.68 13.76
C PHE A 366 -19.47 -34.68 14.66
N PHE A 367 -19.35 -34.58 15.98
CA PHE A 367 -20.02 -35.48 16.90
C PHE A 367 -21.54 -35.38 16.82
N GLY A 368 -22.10 -34.18 16.66
CA GLY A 368 -23.54 -33.99 16.47
C GLY A 368 -24.05 -34.65 15.19
N ILE A 369 -23.45 -34.34 14.05
CA ILE A 369 -23.86 -34.89 12.74
C ILE A 369 -23.64 -36.40 12.69
N PHE A 370 -22.45 -36.87 13.09
CA PHE A 370 -22.11 -38.30 13.03
C PHE A 370 -23.00 -39.14 13.95
N SER A 371 -23.37 -38.62 15.12
CA SER A 371 -24.31 -39.32 16.00
C SER A 371 -25.68 -39.49 15.34
N LEU A 372 -26.23 -38.45 14.69
CA LEU A 372 -27.51 -38.55 13.98
C LEU A 372 -27.46 -39.50 12.78
N VAL A 373 -26.33 -39.55 12.07
CA VAL A 373 -26.15 -40.46 10.92
C VAL A 373 -26.10 -41.92 11.38
N ASN A 374 -25.39 -42.21 12.47
CA ASN A 374 -25.26 -43.59 12.96
C ASN A 374 -26.49 -44.11 13.68
N THR A 375 -27.31 -43.23 14.25
CA THR A 375 -28.56 -43.63 14.90
C THR A 375 -29.76 -43.59 13.95
N PHE A 376 -29.56 -43.44 12.64
CA PHE A 376 -30.68 -43.28 11.71
C PHE A 376 -31.48 -44.60 11.50
N PRO A 377 -32.83 -44.59 11.63
CA PRO A 377 -33.67 -43.46 12.05
C PRO A 377 -33.63 -43.24 13.58
N PRO A 378 -33.36 -42.01 14.05
CA PRO A 378 -33.11 -41.79 15.47
C PRO A 378 -34.38 -41.89 16.30
N THR A 379 -34.27 -42.49 17.49
CA THR A 379 -35.35 -42.45 18.49
C THR A 379 -35.40 -41.08 19.17
N LEU A 380 -36.56 -40.69 19.72
CA LEU A 380 -36.74 -39.38 20.38
C LEU A 380 -35.76 -39.14 21.55
N VAL A 381 -35.23 -40.19 22.17
CA VAL A 381 -34.27 -40.10 23.28
C VAL A 381 -32.84 -39.83 22.79
N GLU A 382 -32.53 -40.20 21.54
CA GLU A 382 -31.18 -40.07 20.95
C GLU A 382 -30.97 -38.72 20.25
N ILE A 383 -32.02 -37.93 20.04
CA ILE A 383 -32.00 -36.64 19.35
C ILE A 383 -31.41 -35.48 20.18
N PRO A 384 -31.67 -35.33 21.50
CA PRO A 384 -31.27 -34.14 22.25
C PRO A 384 -29.76 -33.89 22.30
N LEU A 385 -28.96 -34.93 22.52
CA LEU A 385 -27.51 -34.80 22.67
C LEU A 385 -26.83 -34.36 21.35
N PRO A 386 -27.12 -34.96 20.18
CA PRO A 386 -26.65 -34.45 18.89
C PRO A 386 -27.04 -33.00 18.61
N ILE A 387 -28.28 -32.60 18.92
CA ILE A 387 -28.72 -31.21 18.78
C ILE A 387 -27.90 -30.29 19.68
N ALA A 388 -27.66 -30.67 20.94
CA ALA A 388 -26.84 -29.89 21.85
C ALA A 388 -25.41 -29.67 21.32
N PHE A 389 -24.81 -30.71 20.71
CA PHE A 389 -23.51 -30.59 20.04
C PHE A 389 -23.53 -29.64 18.83
N ILE A 390 -24.59 -29.69 18.00
CA ILE A 390 -24.74 -28.75 16.87
C ILE A 390 -24.91 -27.31 17.36
N VAL A 391 -25.73 -27.08 18.40
CA VAL A 391 -25.89 -25.76 19.01
C VAL A 391 -24.59 -25.25 19.61
N ALA A 392 -23.86 -26.10 20.35
CA ALA A 392 -22.55 -25.77 20.89
C ALA A 392 -21.56 -25.41 19.77
N SER A 393 -21.58 -26.15 18.66
CA SER A 393 -20.76 -25.83 17.48
C SER A 393 -21.03 -24.43 16.95
N LEU A 394 -22.29 -24.05 16.77
CA LEU A 394 -22.69 -22.73 16.28
C LEU A 394 -22.25 -21.61 17.24
N LEU A 395 -22.44 -21.81 18.55
CA LEU A 395 -22.00 -20.85 19.58
C LEU A 395 -20.49 -20.68 19.58
N LEU A 396 -19.73 -21.78 19.52
CA LEU A 396 -18.27 -21.75 19.48
C LEU A 396 -17.75 -21.08 18.20
N MET A 397 -18.38 -21.34 17.04
CA MET A 397 -18.02 -20.68 15.78
C MET A 397 -18.30 -19.17 15.83
N ARG A 398 -19.44 -18.78 16.40
CA ARG A 398 -19.79 -17.36 16.58
C ARG A 398 -18.79 -16.66 17.50
N THR A 399 -18.39 -17.30 18.60
CA THR A 399 -17.35 -16.80 19.51
C THR A 399 -16.02 -16.69 18.78
N TYR A 400 -15.59 -17.72 18.05
CA TYR A 400 -14.36 -17.70 17.25
C TYR A 400 -14.33 -16.51 16.27
N LYS A 401 -15.42 -16.26 15.54
CA LYS A 401 -15.53 -15.11 14.63
C LYS A 401 -15.41 -13.77 15.37
N ARG A 402 -16.09 -13.62 16.50
CA ARG A 402 -16.07 -12.40 17.33
C ARG A 402 -14.71 -12.10 17.97
N LEU A 403 -13.89 -13.12 18.17
CA LEU A 403 -12.54 -12.95 18.72
C LEU A 403 -11.51 -12.46 17.68
N SER A 404 -11.90 -12.39 16.40
CA SER A 404 -11.06 -11.74 15.39
C SER A 404 -10.87 -10.27 15.75
N PRO A 405 -9.63 -9.78 15.84
CA PRO A 405 -9.40 -8.37 16.07
C PRO A 405 -10.03 -7.55 14.94
N PRO A 406 -10.75 -6.47 15.27
CA PRO A 406 -11.36 -5.61 14.27
C PRO A 406 -10.28 -4.74 13.58
N PRO A 407 -10.52 -4.29 12.34
CA PRO A 407 -9.48 -3.65 11.52
C PRO A 407 -9.04 -2.26 12.03
N GLU A 408 -9.94 -1.51 12.66
CA GLU A 408 -9.65 -0.18 13.20
C GLU A 408 -8.71 -0.21 14.40
N ARG A 409 -8.58 -1.34 15.11
CA ARG A 409 -7.69 -1.46 16.26
C ARG A 409 -6.24 -1.69 15.84
N PRO A 410 -5.29 -0.83 16.24
CA PRO A 410 -3.89 -1.02 15.94
C PRO A 410 -3.30 -2.23 16.67
N PHE A 411 -2.18 -2.74 16.18
CA PHE A 411 -1.48 -3.87 16.81
C PHE A 411 -1.05 -3.57 18.25
N THR A 412 -0.67 -2.32 18.53
CA THR A 412 -0.21 -1.83 19.83
C THR A 412 -1.22 -2.01 20.95
N ASP A 413 -2.52 -1.94 20.63
CA ASP A 413 -3.61 -2.00 21.61
C ASP A 413 -4.00 -3.45 21.95
N LEU A 414 -3.55 -4.40 21.12
CA LEU A 414 -3.95 -5.80 21.21
C LEU A 414 -2.93 -6.68 21.93
N GLY A 415 -1.74 -6.15 22.21
CA GLY A 415 -0.64 -6.86 22.87
C GLY A 415 -0.38 -6.48 24.33
N ARG A 416 -1.28 -5.70 24.96
CA ARG A 416 -1.31 -5.53 26.43
C ARG A 416 -2.11 -6.64 27.10
#